data_AF-A0BM11-F1
#
_entry.id   AF-A0BM11-F1
#
_cell.length_a   1.000
_cell.length_b   1.000
_cell.length_c   1.000
_cell.angle_alpha   90.00
_cell.angle_beta   90.00
_cell.angle_gamma   90.00
#
_symmetry.space_group_name_H-M   'P 1'
#
loop_
_entity.id
_entity.type
_entity.pdbx_description
1 polymer ?
#
loop_
_entity_poly.entity_id
_entity_poly.type
_entity_poly.pdbx_seq_one_letter_code
_entity_poly.pdbx_strand_id
1 'polypeptide(L)'
;MTEEISITFDEQNKIRVLDAEKYRETEQLKIESMDFIKKVLALDEVVQNLNETLEEYSKKIEIEKLRAIGERNKVETEQENRKKKLMELSNILNERKAELDRYQIELDSLQKVEQDQRILIEKLSNNEA
;
A
#
# COMPACT_ATOMS: atom_id res chain seq x y z
N MET A 1 -55.19 2.25 -57.09
CA MET A 1 -56.06 2.71 -55.99
C MET A 1 -55.46 4.02 -55.54
N THR A 2 -55.96 5.12 -56.07
CA THR A 2 -55.55 6.47 -55.69
C THR A 2 -56.02 6.69 -54.25
N GLU A 3 -55.10 6.72 -53.30
CA GLU A 3 -55.43 7.15 -51.93
C GLU A 3 -55.90 8.60 -52.02
N GLU A 4 -57.16 8.85 -51.67
CA GLU A 4 -57.66 10.22 -51.50
C GLU A 4 -56.84 10.88 -50.39
N ILE A 5 -56.00 11.84 -50.77
CA ILE A 5 -55.25 12.65 -49.80
C ILE A 5 -56.27 13.53 -49.08
N SER A 6 -56.66 13.10 -47.87
CA SER A 6 -57.55 13.88 -47.01
C SER A 6 -56.78 15.07 -46.43
N ILE A 7 -57.11 16.27 -46.92
CA ILE A 7 -56.54 17.53 -46.44
C ILE A 7 -57.37 18.00 -45.25
N THR A 8 -56.72 18.17 -44.10
CA THR A 8 -57.35 18.68 -42.87
C THR A 8 -56.76 20.04 -42.50
N PHE A 9 -57.52 20.82 -41.74
CA PHE A 9 -57.05 22.07 -41.15
C PHE A 9 -56.90 21.87 -39.64
N ASP A 10 -55.76 22.27 -39.09
CA ASP A 10 -55.57 22.27 -37.64
C ASP A 10 -56.20 23.50 -36.96
N GLU A 11 -56.18 23.54 -35.63
CA GLU A 11 -56.71 24.64 -34.81
C GLU A 11 -56.03 26.00 -35.09
N GLN A 12 -54.91 26.02 -35.83
CA GLN A 12 -54.20 27.22 -36.26
C GLN A 12 -54.39 27.51 -37.77
N ASN A 13 -55.40 26.89 -38.40
CA ASN A 13 -55.72 26.98 -39.83
C ASN A 13 -54.57 26.55 -40.76
N LYS A 14 -53.65 25.70 -40.30
CA LYS A 14 -52.60 25.15 -41.16
C LYS A 14 -53.11 23.90 -41.86
N ILE A 15 -52.73 23.78 -43.13
CA ILE A 15 -53.03 22.63 -43.96
C ILE A 15 -52.21 21.42 -43.48
N ARG A 16 -52.89 20.31 -43.19
CA ARG A 16 -52.29 19.04 -42.78
C ARG A 16 -52.76 17.92 -43.70
N VAL A 17 -51.91 16.90 -43.84
CA VAL A 17 -52.17 15.67 -44.63
C VAL A 17 -52.59 14.51 -43.71
N LEU A 18 -52.41 14.68 -42.40
CA LEU A 18 -52.87 13.78 -41.35
C LEU A 18 -54.04 14.43 -40.62
N ASP A 19 -54.91 13.62 -40.03
CA ASP A 19 -55.89 14.10 -39.07
C ASP A 19 -55.21 14.94 -37.97
N ALA A 20 -55.82 16.09 -37.61
CA ALA A 20 -55.20 17.07 -36.72
C ALA A 20 -54.90 16.48 -35.33
N GLU A 21 -55.74 15.57 -34.83
CA GLU A 21 -55.52 14.89 -33.54
C GLU A 21 -54.36 13.91 -33.64
N LYS A 22 -54.31 13.09 -34.70
CA LYS A 22 -53.21 12.15 -34.96
C LYS A 22 -51.87 12.85 -35.12
N TYR A 23 -51.85 14.01 -35.78
CA TYR A 23 -50.65 14.84 -35.91
C TYR A 23 -50.17 15.34 -34.53
N ARG A 24 -51.09 15.84 -33.70
CA ARG A 24 -50.77 16.31 -32.33
C ARG A 24 -50.20 15.20 -31.46
N GLU A 25 -50.82 14.02 -31.47
CA GLU A 25 -50.34 12.85 -30.74
C GLU A 25 -48.96 12.38 -31.22
N THR A 26 -48.73 12.41 -32.54
CA THR A 26 -47.41 12.06 -33.11
C THR A 26 -46.33 13.06 -32.69
N GLU A 27 -46.63 14.36 -32.66
CA GLU A 27 -45.68 15.37 -32.20
C GLU A 27 -45.42 15.25 -30.69
N GLN A 28 -46.45 14.97 -29.89
CA GLN A 28 -46.31 14.70 -28.46
C GLN A 28 -45.43 13.48 -28.20
N LEU A 29 -45.68 12.36 -28.90
CA LEU A 29 -44.88 11.14 -28.80
C LEU A 29 -43.42 11.41 -29.17
N LYS A 30 -43.17 12.24 -30.20
CA LYS A 30 -41.82 12.65 -30.60
C LYS A 30 -41.13 13.41 -29.48
N ILE A 31 -41.79 14.38 -28.85
CA ILE A 31 -41.24 15.14 -27.71
C ILE A 31 -40.91 14.20 -26.55
N GLU A 32 -41.83 13.32 -26.17
CA GLU A 32 -41.63 12.36 -25.08
C GLU A 32 -40.49 11.38 -25.37
N SER A 33 -40.38 10.93 -26.62
CA SER A 33 -39.28 10.07 -27.07
C SER A 33 -37.93 10.79 -26.98
N MET A 34 -37.86 12.07 -27.36
CA MET A 34 -36.65 12.87 -27.23
C MET A 34 -36.27 13.08 -25.76
N ASP A 35 -37.23 13.33 -24.87
CA ASP A 35 -36.96 13.47 -23.44
C ASP A 35 -36.57 12.15 -22.77
N PHE A 36 -37.12 11.02 -23.22
CA PHE A 36 -36.68 9.69 -22.79
C PHE A 36 -35.22 9.47 -23.17
N ILE A 37 -34.83 9.76 -24.41
CA ILE A 37 -33.44 9.63 -24.87
C ILE A 37 -32.50 10.49 -24.02
N LYS A 38 -32.87 11.75 -23.72
CA LYS A 38 -32.06 12.62 -22.84
C LYS A 38 -31.86 12.00 -21.46
N LYS A 39 -32.91 11.43 -20.86
CA LYS A 39 -32.83 10.79 -19.54
C LYS A 39 -31.93 9.55 -19.57
N VAL A 40 -32.00 8.75 -20.65
CA VAL A 40 -31.13 7.58 -20.83
C VAL A 40 -29.66 8.01 -20.95
N LEU A 41 -29.37 9.07 -21.71
CA LEU A 41 -28.01 9.60 -21.85
C LEU A 41 -27.46 10.13 -20.52
N ALA A 42 -28.29 10.86 -19.75
CA ALA A 42 -27.90 11.34 -18.42
C ALA A 42 -27.64 10.18 -17.44
N LEU A 43 -28.45 9.11 -17.51
CA LEU A 43 -28.22 7.92 -16.70
C LEU A 43 -26.90 7.24 -17.06
N ASP A 44 -26.60 7.12 -18.36
CA ASP A 44 -25.34 6.53 -18.84
C ASP A 44 -24.13 7.30 -18.30
N GLU A 45 -24.17 8.63 -18.34
CA GLU A 45 -23.12 9.49 -17.76
C GLU A 45 -22.95 9.26 -16.26
N VAL A 46 -24.04 9.17 -15.50
CA VAL A 46 -23.98 8.88 -14.05
C VAL A 46 -23.37 7.51 -13.78
N VAL A 47 -23.72 6.49 -14.56
CA VAL A 47 -23.17 5.13 -14.42
C VAL A 47 -21.68 5.10 -14.76
N GLN A 48 -21.25 5.82 -15.80
CA GLN A 48 -19.83 5.94 -16.14
C GLN A 48 -19.04 6.58 -14.99
N ASN A 49 -19.51 7.71 -14.47
CA ASN A 49 -18.88 8.39 -13.33
C ASN A 49 -18.82 7.51 -12.07
N LEU A 50 -19.87 6.72 -11.81
CA LEU A 50 -19.89 5.77 -10.70
C LEU A 50 -18.85 4.65 -10.88
N ASN A 51 -18.75 4.09 -12.09
CA ASN A 51 -17.77 3.05 -12.38
C ASN A 51 -16.33 3.57 -12.22
N GLU A 52 -16.03 4.77 -12.69
CA GLU A 52 -14.71 5.40 -12.51
C GLU A 52 -14.39 5.59 -11.03
N THR A 53 -15.35 6.07 -10.25
CA THR A 53 -15.20 6.26 -8.80
C THR A 53 -14.95 4.92 -8.10
N LEU A 54 -15.71 3.87 -8.45
CA LEU A 54 -15.53 2.53 -7.89
C LEU A 54 -14.15 1.95 -8.22
N GLU A 55 -13.67 2.14 -9.44
CA GLU A 55 -12.34 1.68 -9.87
C GLU A 55 -11.23 2.41 -9.09
N GLU A 56 -11.37 3.71 -8.83
CA GLU A 56 -10.42 4.47 -8.01
C GLU A 56 -10.38 3.95 -6.57
N TYR A 57 -11.54 3.73 -5.95
CA TYR A 57 -11.61 3.19 -4.58
C TYR A 57 -11.07 1.76 -4.50
N SER A 58 -11.37 0.91 -5.50
CA SER A 58 -10.84 -0.46 -5.59
C SER A 58 -9.31 -0.46 -5.55
N LYS A 59 -8.66 0.41 -6.34
CA LYS A 59 -7.20 0.57 -6.35
C LYS A 59 -6.66 1.03 -4.99
N LYS A 60 -7.30 2.02 -4.36
CA LYS A 60 -6.90 2.50 -3.02
C LYS A 60 -6.98 1.40 -1.96
N ILE A 61 -8.06 0.61 -1.99
CA ILE A 61 -8.26 -0.51 -1.05
C ILE A 61 -7.16 -1.55 -1.22
N GLU A 62 -6.82 -1.93 -2.46
CA GLU A 62 -5.78 -2.94 -2.68
C GLU A 62 -4.40 -2.45 -2.25
N ILE A 63 -4.08 -1.16 -2.45
CA ILE A 63 -2.83 -0.55 -1.96
C ILE A 63 -2.73 -0.65 -0.43
N GLU A 64 -3.78 -0.23 0.29
CA GLU A 64 -3.76 -0.25 1.76
C GLU A 64 -3.77 -1.67 2.31
N LYS A 65 -4.45 -2.61 1.65
CA LYS A 65 -4.42 -4.03 1.99
C LYS A 65 -3.00 -4.61 1.86
N LEU A 66 -2.30 -4.32 0.77
CA LEU A 66 -0.91 -4.74 0.59
C LEU A 66 0.01 -4.12 1.64
N ARG A 67 -0.18 -2.84 1.97
CA ARG A 67 0.57 -2.18 3.05
C ARG A 67 0.32 -2.85 4.39
N ALA A 68 -0.93 -3.14 4.74
CA ALA A 68 -1.29 -3.80 5.99
C ALA A 68 -0.69 -5.21 6.10
N ILE A 69 -0.70 -5.98 5.01
CA ILE A 69 -0.03 -7.30 4.96
C ILE A 69 1.48 -7.14 5.17
N GLY A 70 2.11 -6.15 4.52
CA GLY A 70 3.53 -5.86 4.68
C GLY A 70 3.91 -5.54 6.12
N GLU A 71 3.16 -4.66 6.78
CA GLU A 71 3.39 -4.32 8.19
C GLU A 71 3.14 -5.52 9.12
N ARG A 72 2.11 -6.34 8.85
CA ARG A 72 1.86 -7.57 9.61
C ARG A 72 3.05 -8.54 9.52
N ASN A 73 3.57 -8.76 8.31
CA ASN A 73 4.70 -9.67 8.10
C ASN A 73 5.97 -9.15 8.81
N LYS A 74 6.19 -7.84 8.85
CA LYS A 74 7.29 -7.25 9.64
C LYS A 74 7.11 -7.62 11.11
N VAL A 75 5.97 -7.28 11.71
CA VAL A 75 5.70 -7.55 13.13
C VAL A 75 5.81 -9.03 13.48
N GLU A 76 5.31 -9.92 12.61
CA GLU A 76 5.38 -11.36 12.81
C GLU A 76 6.83 -11.87 12.81
N THR A 77 7.68 -11.32 11.94
CA THR A 77 9.10 -11.69 11.87
C THR A 77 9.98 -10.98 12.89
N GLU A 78 9.54 -9.85 13.46
CA GLU A 78 10.29 -9.06 14.44
C GLU A 78 10.65 -9.89 15.70
N GLN A 79 9.73 -10.73 16.19
CA GLN A 79 9.99 -11.53 17.38
C GLN A 79 11.13 -12.54 17.15
N GLU A 80 11.13 -13.20 15.98
CA GLU A 80 12.17 -14.15 15.62
C GLU A 80 13.51 -13.45 15.34
N ASN A 81 13.48 -12.31 14.65
CA ASN A 81 14.66 -11.49 14.40
C ASN A 81 15.30 -11.01 15.71
N ARG A 82 14.49 -10.55 16.67
CA ARG A 82 14.96 -10.16 18.00
C ARG A 82 15.61 -11.33 18.72
N LYS A 83 15.00 -12.52 18.68
CA LYS A 83 15.58 -13.73 19.29
C LYS A 83 16.92 -14.10 18.66
N LYS A 84 17.01 -14.09 17.33
CA LYS A 84 18.27 -14.33 16.60
C LYS A 84 19.35 -13.33 17.01
N LYS A 85 19.01 -12.04 17.07
CA LYS A 85 19.95 -10.99 17.49
C LYS A 85 20.43 -11.15 18.93
N LEU A 86 19.53 -11.52 19.85
CA LEU A 86 19.92 -11.81 21.23
C LEU A 86 20.87 -13.00 21.34
N MET A 87 20.63 -14.07 20.58
CA MET A 87 21.53 -15.23 20.56
C MET A 87 22.90 -14.87 19.98
N GLU A 88 22.94 -14.11 18.88
CA GLU A 88 24.18 -13.62 18.27
C GLU A 88 24.99 -12.75 19.25
N LEU A 89 24.33 -11.78 19.91
CA LEU A 89 24.97 -10.93 20.91
C LEU A 89 25.48 -11.72 22.11
N SER A 90 24.72 -12.73 22.56
CA SER A 90 25.15 -13.60 23.66
C SER A 90 26.40 -14.41 23.30
N ASN A 91 26.50 -14.88 22.05
CA ASN A 91 27.69 -15.61 21.59
C ASN A 91 28.92 -14.69 21.58
N ILE A 92 28.79 -13.50 21.00
CA ILE A 92 29.86 -12.49 20.99
C ILE A 92 30.30 -12.14 22.41
N LEU A 93 29.34 -11.94 23.33
CA LEU A 93 29.64 -11.63 24.72
C LEU A 93 30.44 -12.76 25.39
N ASN A 94 30.07 -14.02 25.13
CA ASN A 94 30.77 -15.18 25.68
C ASN A 94 32.20 -15.30 25.13
N GLU A 95 32.39 -15.09 23.83
CA GLU A 95 33.72 -15.07 23.21
C GLU A 95 34.62 -13.99 23.82
N ARG A 96 34.10 -12.77 23.98
CA ARG A 96 34.86 -11.66 24.58
C ARG A 96 35.19 -11.89 26.05
N LYS A 97 34.29 -12.51 26.82
CA LYS A 97 34.56 -12.90 28.21
C LYS A 97 35.68 -13.95 28.29
N ALA A 98 35.63 -14.99 27.46
CA ALA A 98 36.67 -16.01 27.44
C ALA A 98 38.04 -15.44 27.04
N GLU A 99 38.05 -14.50 26.09
CA GLU A 99 39.26 -13.76 25.70
C GLU A 99 39.81 -12.89 26.85
N LEU A 100 38.93 -12.19 27.57
CA LEU A 100 39.31 -11.40 28.74
C LEU A 100 39.91 -12.29 29.84
N ASP A 101 39.28 -13.41 30.16
CA ASP A 101 39.76 -14.35 31.18
C ASP A 101 41.15 -14.89 30.82
N ARG A 102 41.38 -15.19 29.53
CA ARG A 102 42.70 -15.60 29.02
C ARG A 102 43.75 -14.51 29.24
N TYR A 103 43.45 -13.26 28.88
CA TYR A 103 44.37 -12.14 29.08
C TYR A 103 44.65 -11.85 30.54
N GLN A 104 43.67 -12.04 31.42
CA GLN A 104 43.88 -11.87 32.86
C GLN A 104 44.86 -12.91 33.40
N ILE A 105 44.72 -14.18 33.01
CA ILE A 105 45.65 -15.25 33.40
C ILE A 105 47.07 -14.98 32.87
N GLU A 106 47.18 -14.51 31.62
CA GLU A 106 48.46 -14.17 31.01
C GLU A 106 49.13 -13.00 31.74
N LEU A 107 48.38 -11.96 32.08
CA LEU A 107 48.86 -10.81 32.85
C LEU A 107 49.37 -11.25 34.23
N ASP A 108 48.59 -12.04 34.96
CA ASP A 108 48.96 -12.53 36.29
C ASP A 108 50.25 -13.39 36.24
N SER A 109 50.43 -14.18 35.17
CA SER A 109 51.64 -14.97 34.93
C SER A 109 52.86 -14.07 34.66
N LEU A 110 52.71 -13.07 33.78
CA LEU A 110 53.78 -12.13 33.45
C LEU A 110 54.20 -11.30 34.66
N GLN A 111 53.26 -10.87 35.50
CA GLN A 111 53.55 -10.13 36.73
C GLN A 111 54.40 -10.96 37.70
N LYS A 112 54.14 -12.26 37.84
CA LYS A 112 54.98 -13.16 38.66
C LYS A 112 56.40 -13.24 38.11
N VAL A 113 56.53 -13.44 36.80
CA VAL A 113 57.84 -13.51 36.14
C VAL A 113 58.61 -12.19 36.29
N GLU A 114 57.95 -11.05 36.11
CA GLU A 114 58.54 -9.72 36.32
C GLU A 114 59.04 -9.57 37.76
N GLN A 115 58.24 -9.99 38.74
CA GLN A 115 58.60 -9.90 40.15
C GLN A 115 59.80 -10.79 40.49
N ASP A 116 59.84 -12.02 40.00
CA ASP A 116 60.98 -12.92 40.17
C ASP A 116 62.26 -12.35 39.54
N GLN A 117 62.14 -11.76 38.34
CA GLN A 117 63.26 -11.09 37.67
C GLN A 117 63.76 -9.88 38.46
N ARG A 118 62.87 -9.06 39.01
CA ARG A 118 63.25 -7.92 39.88
C ARG A 118 64.03 -8.38 41.10
N ILE A 119 63.56 -9.43 41.78
CA ILE A 119 64.25 -10.01 42.95
C ILE A 119 65.64 -10.54 42.55
N LEU A 120 65.75 -11.20 41.39
CA LEU A 120 67.03 -11.70 40.89
C LEU A 120 68.01 -10.56 40.60
N ILE A 121 67.56 -9.50 39.93
CA ILE A 121 68.36 -8.30 39.64
C ILE A 121 68.86 -7.69 40.95
N GLU A 122 67.99 -7.51 41.93
CA GLU A 122 68.35 -6.93 43.23
C GLU A 122 69.42 -7.76 43.97
N LYS A 123 69.32 -9.09 43.92
CA LYS A 123 70.35 -10.00 44.46
C LYS A 123 71.69 -9.89 43.73
N LEU A 124 71.67 -9.80 42.41
CA LEU A 124 72.90 -9.67 41.61
C LEU A 124 73.57 -8.31 41.85
N SER A 125 72.81 -7.22 41.89
CA SER A 125 73.33 -5.88 42.18
C SER A 125 73.91 -5.75 43.59
N ASN A 126 73.35 -6.44 44.58
CA ASN A 126 73.88 -6.45 45.95
C ASN A 126 75.11 -7.36 46.15
N ASN A 127 75.37 -8.30 45.23
CA ASN A 127 76.55 -9.18 45.27
C ASN A 127 77.76 -8.61 44.50
N GLU A 128 77.57 -7.60 43.65
CA GLU A 128 78.63 -6.91 42.90
C GLU A 128 79.14 -5.62 43.58
N ALA A 129 78.65 -5.29 44.78
CA ALA A 129 79.11 -4.18 45.63
C ALA A 129 79.87 -4.70 46.86
#